data_AF-A0A8T4TPM6-F1
#
_entry.id   AF-A0A8T4TPM6-F1
#
_cell.length_a   1.000
_cell.length_b   1.000
_cell.length_c   1.000
_cell.angle_alpha   90.00
_cell.angle_beta   90.00
_cell.angle_gamma   90.00
#
_symmetry.space_group_name_H-M   'P 1'
#
loop_
_entity.id
_entity.type
_entity.pdbx_description
1 polymer ?
#
loop_
_entity_poly.entity_id
_entity_poly.type
_entity_poly.pdbx_seq_one_letter_code
_entity_poly.pdbx_strand_id
1 'polypeptide(L)'
;MIASKIKPIKEGTDRLRREIQINVTTAVLAAFGFMIALVWRDAIQEAINKLLVVLDLTGDAYIFKVISAAMVTFVSVIGIIYFSKFKEEDKK
;
A
#
# COMPACT_ATOMS: atom_id res chain seq x y z
N MET A 1 51.59 -6.45 9.29
CA MET A 1 50.58 -6.92 10.27
C MET A 1 49.34 -6.01 10.36
N ILE A 2 49.47 -4.68 10.25
CA ILE A 2 48.35 -3.72 10.36
C ILE A 2 47.37 -3.79 9.16
N ALA A 3 47.86 -3.90 7.93
CA ALA A 3 47.03 -3.95 6.72
C ALA A 3 46.06 -5.14 6.67
N SER A 4 46.38 -6.26 7.33
CA SER A 4 45.52 -7.46 7.37
C SER A 4 44.27 -7.24 8.25
N LYS A 5 44.38 -6.44 9.32
CA LYS A 5 43.23 -6.14 10.20
C LYS A 5 42.26 -5.11 9.60
N ILE A 6 42.69 -4.31 8.64
CA ILE A 6 41.87 -3.25 8.01
C ILE A 6 40.90 -3.84 6.97
N LYS A 7 41.29 -4.91 6.26
CA LYS A 7 40.44 -5.60 5.28
C LYS A 7 39.08 -6.05 5.83
N PRO A 8 39.00 -6.82 6.94
CA PRO A 8 37.72 -7.29 7.47
C PRO A 8 36.84 -6.16 8.01
N ILE A 9 37.44 -5.08 8.53
CA ILE A 9 36.70 -3.90 9.02
C ILE A 9 36.07 -3.15 7.86
N LYS A 10 36.81 -2.97 6.75
CA LYS A 10 36.29 -2.34 5.54
C LYS A 10 35.17 -3.16 4.92
N GLU A 11 35.35 -4.48 4.78
CA GLU A 11 34.33 -5.39 4.25
C GLU A 11 33.06 -5.41 5.12
N GLY A 12 33.20 -5.38 6.45
CA GLY A 12 32.07 -5.27 7.37
C GLY A 12 31.30 -3.96 7.22
N THR A 13 32.01 -2.84 7.06
CA THR A 13 31.42 -1.52 6.85
C THR A 13 30.67 -1.43 5.51
N ASP A 14 31.26 -1.98 4.45
CA ASP A 14 30.65 -2.01 3.11
C ASP A 14 29.39 -2.89 3.08
N ARG A 15 29.39 -4.04 3.77
CA ARG A 15 28.21 -4.89 3.93
C ARG A 15 27.10 -4.20 4.72
N LEU A 16 27.42 -3.60 5.87
CA LEU A 16 26.46 -2.86 6.69
C LEU A 16 25.83 -1.71 5.90
N ARG A 17 26.64 -0.95 5.16
CA ARG A 17 26.12 0.14 4.31
C ARG A 17 25.14 -0.39 3.26
N ARG A 18 25.45 -1.52 2.63
CA ARG A 18 24.58 -2.14 1.64
C ARG A 18 23.26 -2.63 2.25
N GLU A 19 23.31 -3.26 3.42
CA GLU A 19 22.12 -3.72 4.15
C GLU A 19 21.23 -2.55 4.57
N ILE A 20 21.82 -1.47 5.09
CA ILE A 20 21.09 -0.24 5.43
C ILE A 20 20.42 0.33 4.18
N GLN A 21 21.13 0.42 3.05
CA GLN A 21 20.55 0.92 1.80
C GLN A 21 19.37 0.07 1.32
N ILE A 22 19.47 -1.26 1.40
CA ILE A 22 18.39 -2.18 1.03
C ILE A 22 17.18 -1.97 1.95
N ASN A 23 17.39 -1.93 3.26
CA ASN A 23 16.32 -1.75 4.24
C ASN A 23 15.62 -0.39 4.08
N VAL A 24 16.40 0.68 3.92
CA VAL A 24 15.86 2.03 3.69
C VAL A 24 15.07 2.07 2.39
N THR A 25 15.59 1.53 1.30
CA THR A 25 14.88 1.48 0.01
C THR A 25 13.57 0.70 0.12
N THR A 26 13.59 -0.43 0.84
CA THR A 26 12.39 -1.25 1.08
C THR A 26 11.36 -0.50 1.92
N ALA A 27 11.79 0.18 2.99
CA ALA A 27 10.91 0.98 3.84
C ALA A 27 10.31 2.16 3.07
N VAL A 28 11.10 2.84 2.25
CA VAL A 28 10.66 3.94 1.39
C VAL A 28 9.63 3.45 0.37
N LEU A 29 9.90 2.31 -0.29
CA LEU A 29 8.96 1.70 -1.22
C LEU A 29 7.64 1.33 -0.55
N ALA A 30 7.69 0.76 0.66
CA ALA A 30 6.50 0.44 1.44
C ALA A 30 5.71 1.71 1.83
N ALA A 31 6.40 2.78 2.23
CA ALA A 31 5.77 4.06 2.58
C ALA A 31 5.07 4.70 1.38
N PHE A 32 5.68 4.65 0.18
CA PHE A 32 5.04 5.12 -1.05
C PHE A 32 3.85 4.24 -1.45
N GLY A 33 3.98 2.92 -1.34
CA GLY A 33 2.85 2.00 -1.58
C GLY A 33 1.67 2.29 -0.65
N PHE A 34 1.94 2.57 0.62
CA PHE A 34 0.92 2.99 1.58
C PHE A 34 0.30 4.35 1.22
N MET A 35 1.10 5.35 0.83
CA MET A 35 0.61 6.65 0.39
C MET A 35 -0.33 6.53 -0.81
N ILE A 36 0.05 5.73 -1.82
CA ILE A 36 -0.79 5.46 -2.99
C ILE A 36 -2.11 4.82 -2.56
N ALA A 37 -2.08 3.84 -1.64
CA ALA A 37 -3.29 3.21 -1.12
C ALA A 37 -4.23 4.20 -0.41
N LEU A 38 -3.68 5.17 0.33
CA LEU A 38 -4.48 6.22 0.98
C LEU A 38 -5.17 7.13 -0.05
N VAL A 39 -4.45 7.57 -1.07
CA VAL A 39 -5.04 8.42 -2.12
C VAL A 39 -6.17 7.69 -2.85
N TRP A 40 -5.98 6.40 -3.16
CA TRP A 40 -7.03 5.60 -3.80
C TRP A 40 -8.25 5.37 -2.90
N ARG A 41 -8.05 5.20 -1.59
CA ARG A 41 -9.16 5.11 -0.62
C ARG A 41 -10.05 6.35 -0.69
N ASP A 42 -9.44 7.53 -0.67
CA ASP A 42 -10.19 8.80 -0.69
C ASP A 42 -10.90 8.99 -2.04
N ALA A 43 -10.24 8.67 -3.15
CA ALA A 43 -10.84 8.72 -4.48
C ALA A 43 -12.04 7.77 -4.63
N ILE A 44 -11.95 6.53 -4.12
CA ILE A 44 -13.05 5.55 -4.12
C ILE A 44 -14.22 6.06 -3.29
N GLN A 45 -13.95 6.63 -2.11
CA GLN A 45 -14.97 7.18 -1.24
C GLN A 45 -15.71 8.35 -1.91
N GLU A 46 -14.99 9.28 -2.54
CA GLU A 46 -15.62 10.37 -3.29
C GLU A 46 -16.42 9.88 -4.50
N ALA A 47 -15.90 8.92 -5.25
CA ALA A 47 -16.59 8.34 -6.40
C ALA A 47 -17.92 7.70 -5.99
N ILE A 48 -17.91 6.92 -4.90
CA ILE A 48 -19.11 6.29 -4.35
C ILE A 48 -20.08 7.32 -3.81
N ASN A 49 -19.60 8.34 -3.08
CA ASN A 49 -20.46 9.41 -2.59
C ASN A 49 -21.17 10.15 -3.74
N LYS A 50 -20.45 10.49 -4.81
CA LYS A 50 -21.03 11.11 -6.01
C LYS A 50 -22.04 10.17 -6.69
N LEU A 51 -21.72 8.88 -6.79
CA LEU A 51 -22.64 7.89 -7.37
C LEU A 51 -23.95 7.79 -6.58
N LEU A 52 -23.88 7.77 -5.24
CA LEU A 52 -25.06 7.71 -4.38
C LEU A 52 -25.94 8.97 -4.48
N VAL A 53 -25.32 10.15 -4.66
CA VAL A 53 -26.05 11.40 -4.92
C VAL A 53 -26.76 11.36 -6.28
N VAL A 54 -26.11 10.85 -7.33
CA VAL A 54 -26.73 10.70 -8.66
C VAL A 54 -27.91 9.73 -8.65
N LEU A 55 -27.86 8.70 -7.79
CA LEU A 55 -28.92 7.72 -7.64
C LEU A 55 -30.08 8.18 -6.74
N ASP A 56 -30.05 9.44 -6.26
CA ASP A 56 -31.00 10.01 -5.30
C ASP A 56 -31.20 9.15 -4.03
N LEU A 57 -30.15 8.39 -3.67
CA LEU A 57 -30.10 7.59 -2.44
C LEU A 57 -29.72 8.45 -1.23
N THR A 58 -29.97 9.75 -1.32
CA THR A 58 -29.77 10.81 -0.33
C THR A 58 -30.88 10.85 0.72
N GLY A 59 -31.30 9.67 1.20
CA GLY A 59 -32.06 9.56 2.45
C GLY A 59 -31.23 10.02 3.65
N ASP A 60 -31.83 9.99 4.84
CA ASP A 60 -31.25 10.40 6.14
C ASP A 60 -29.72 10.22 6.20
N ALA A 61 -29.00 11.26 6.63
CA ALA A 61 -27.53 11.36 6.56
C ALA A 61 -26.81 10.15 7.20
N TYR A 62 -27.47 9.45 8.11
CA TYR A 62 -27.00 8.20 8.69
C TYR A 62 -27.04 7.03 7.69
N ILE A 63 -28.16 6.83 6.98
CA ILE A 63 -28.35 5.77 5.99
C ILE A 63 -27.36 5.93 4.83
N PHE A 64 -27.14 7.17 4.38
CA PHE A 64 -26.15 7.48 3.34
C PHE A 64 -24.73 7.03 3.72
N LYS A 65 -24.30 7.31 4.95
CA LYS A 65 -22.97 6.90 5.44
C LYS A 65 -22.82 5.38 5.50
N VAL A 66 -23.87 4.68 5.94
CA VAL A 66 -23.86 3.21 6.03
C VAL A 66 -23.78 2.58 4.64
N ILE A 67 -24.56 3.06 3.67
CA ILE A 67 -24.52 2.56 2.29
C ILE A 67 -23.18 2.88 1.62
N SER A 68 -22.65 4.09 1.80
CA SER A 68 -21.33 4.48 1.28
C SER A 68 -20.23 3.56 1.85
N ALA A 69 -20.22 3.33 3.16
CA ALA A 69 -19.24 2.43 3.79
C ALA A 69 -19.36 0.99 3.26
N ALA A 70 -20.58 0.47 3.06
CA ALA A 70 -20.80 -0.85 2.49
C ALA A 70 -20.27 -0.96 1.05
N MET A 71 -20.52 0.05 0.22
CA MET A 71 -20.05 0.10 -1.16
C MET A 71 -18.51 0.23 -1.24
N VAL A 72 -17.90 1.08 -0.41
CA VAL A 72 -16.44 1.22 -0.36
C VAL A 72 -15.79 -0.10 0.05
N THR A 73 -16.37 -0.79 1.03
CA THR A 73 -15.92 -2.11 1.48
C THR A 73 -16.01 -3.13 0.35
N PHE A 74 -17.13 -3.16 -0.38
CA PHE A 74 -17.33 -4.09 -1.49
C PHE A 74 -16.28 -3.89 -2.60
N VAL A 75 -16.06 -2.64 -3.04
CA VAL A 75 -15.03 -2.30 -4.04
C VAL A 75 -13.63 -2.67 -3.55
N SER A 76 -13.33 -2.39 -2.28
CA SER A 76 -12.02 -2.72 -1.69
C SER A 76 -11.76 -4.23 -1.65
N VAL A 77 -12.77 -5.03 -1.26
CA VAL A 77 -12.66 -6.50 -1.23
C VAL A 77 -12.44 -7.07 -2.64
N ILE A 78 -13.16 -6.58 -3.65
CA ILE A 78 -12.94 -6.99 -5.04
C ILE A 78 -11.51 -6.68 -5.49
N GLY A 79 -11.03 -5.47 -5.19
CA GLY A 79 -9.65 -5.09 -5.47
C GLY A 79 -8.65 -6.05 -4.83
N ILE A 80 -8.79 -6.34 -3.53
CA ILE A 80 -7.92 -7.27 -2.80
C ILE A 80 -7.96 -8.66 -3.44
N ILE A 81 -9.13 -9.19 -3.81
CA ILE A 81 -9.25 -10.51 -4.44
C ILE A 81 -8.53 -10.54 -5.79
N TYR A 82 -8.72 -9.50 -6.62
CA TYR A 82 -8.09 -9.41 -7.94
C TYR A 82 -6.57 -9.39 -7.83
N PHE A 83 -6.01 -8.53 -6.96
CA PHE A 83 -4.57 -8.45 -6.73
C PHE A 83 -4.00 -9.68 -6.02
N SER A 84 -4.76 -10.32 -5.12
CA SER A 84 -4.32 -11.54 -4.43
C SER A 84 -4.17 -12.71 -5.39
N LYS A 85 -5.07 -12.82 -6.39
CA LYS A 85 -4.95 -13.82 -7.45
C LYS A 85 -3.75 -13.58 -8.36
N PHE A 86 -3.44 -12.32 -8.67
CA PHE A 86 -2.31 -11.98 -9.53
C PHE A 86 -0.96 -12.41 -8.94
N LYS A 87 -0.82 -12.39 -7.61
CA LYS A 87 0.41 -12.80 -6.91
C LYS A 87 0.64 -14.33 -6.92
N GLU A 88 -0.37 -15.15 -7.21
CA GLU A 88 -0.21 -16.61 -7.29
C GLU A 88 0.38 -17.08 -8.62
N GLU A 89 0.29 -16.28 -9.69
CA GLU A 89 0.80 -16.66 -11.03
C GLU A 89 2.34 -16.61 -11.13
N ASP A 90 3.01 -15.83 -10.28
CA ASP A 90 4.48 -15.74 -10.23
C ASP A 90 5.16 -16.93 -9.51
N LYS A 91 4.40 -17.93 -9.06
CA LYS A 91 4.91 -19.17 -8.42
C LYS A 91 4.86 -20.41 -9.32
N LYS A 92 4.60 -20.28 -10.62
CA LYS A 92 4.67 -21.39 -11.59
C LYS A 92 5.95 -21.40 -12.40
#